data_AF-A0A7S1CSX0-F1
#
_entry.id   AF-A0A7S1CSX0-F1
#
_cell.length_a   1.000
_cell.length_b   1.000
_cell.length_c   1.000
_cell.angle_alpha   90.00
_cell.angle_beta   90.00
_cell.angle_gamma   90.00
#
_symmetry.space_group_name_H-M   'P 1'
#
loop_
_entity.id
_entity.type
_entity.pdbx_description
1 polymer ?
#
loop_
_entity_poly.entity_id
_entity_poly.type
_entity_poly.pdbx_seq_one_letter_code
_entity_poly.pdbx_strand_id
1 'polypeptide(L)'
;QKKGAGGQKTPFQMLSQTDKPYRSQSQLYVILILLLIFSQDPSFGRDSFRRVSIPAVQWYKERQIKAISLGSMILVVLLRVITFNLNMLHDEFLLSNCIAVLLNLSPHIVQLHKYVATRITFVTISCFKRYLVLLAENGGIPEEEGDLSSPLGMHGEACRTFLQLIKHSVRPRCVEDNLHLVYALLVEQRDIQKICQHASMKQGDLAPIIDLIQRANNIIEQHG
;
A
#
# COMPACT_ATOMS: atom_id res chain seq x y z
N GLN A 1 -7.15 -60.54 -7.05
CA GLN A 1 -7.86 -59.81 -8.14
C GLN A 1 -8.88 -58.85 -7.52
N LYS A 2 -9.16 -57.72 -8.22
CA LYS A 2 -9.81 -56.45 -7.79
C LYS A 2 -8.80 -55.46 -7.18
N LYS A 3 -8.06 -54.64 -7.94
CA LYS A 3 -8.42 -53.54 -8.88
C LYS A 3 -9.31 -52.44 -8.26
N GLY A 4 -8.67 -51.29 -7.96
CA GLY A 4 -9.07 -49.97 -8.45
C GLY A 4 -9.98 -49.09 -7.59
N ALA A 5 -9.40 -48.06 -6.97
CA ALA A 5 -9.97 -46.71 -6.80
C ALA A 5 -8.81 -45.81 -6.34
N GLY A 6 -8.20 -44.97 -7.17
CA GLY A 6 -8.84 -43.82 -7.79
C GLY A 6 -8.70 -42.63 -6.85
N GLY A 7 -7.48 -42.10 -6.69
CA GLY A 7 -7.21 -40.90 -5.90
C GLY A 7 -7.87 -39.69 -6.55
N GLN A 8 -9.08 -39.36 -6.12
CA GLN A 8 -9.75 -38.12 -6.48
C GLN A 8 -9.08 -36.96 -5.74
N LYS A 9 -8.44 -36.08 -6.50
CA LYS A 9 -8.11 -34.73 -6.05
C LYS A 9 -9.42 -34.07 -5.66
N THR A 10 -9.58 -33.73 -4.39
CA THR A 10 -10.73 -32.96 -3.92
C THR A 10 -10.77 -31.63 -4.66
N PRO A 11 -11.89 -31.27 -5.30
CA PRO A 11 -12.06 -29.94 -5.87
C PRO A 11 -11.97 -28.90 -4.75
N PHE A 12 -11.41 -27.72 -5.03
CA PHE A 12 -11.46 -26.59 -4.12
C PHE A 12 -12.92 -26.30 -3.74
N GLN A 13 -13.25 -26.56 -2.49
CA GLN A 13 -14.59 -26.41 -1.95
C GLN A 13 -14.83 -24.91 -1.74
N MET A 14 -15.85 -24.37 -2.41
CA MET A 14 -16.31 -23.00 -2.19
C MET A 14 -16.86 -22.93 -0.75
N LEU A 15 -16.25 -22.09 0.09
CA LEU A 15 -16.64 -21.96 1.49
C LEU A 15 -18.11 -21.51 1.58
N SER A 16 -18.94 -22.31 2.27
CA SER A 16 -20.32 -21.96 2.58
C SER A 16 -20.37 -20.71 3.46
N GLN A 17 -21.41 -19.88 3.32
CA GLN A 17 -21.54 -18.62 4.09
C GLN A 17 -21.52 -18.81 5.61
N THR A 18 -21.76 -20.03 6.10
CA THR A 18 -21.84 -20.37 7.52
C THR A 18 -20.49 -20.70 8.18
N ASP A 19 -19.43 -20.94 7.41
CA ASP A 19 -18.10 -21.29 7.93
C ASP A 19 -17.07 -20.16 7.74
N LYS A 20 -17.40 -18.96 8.22
CA LYS A 20 -16.42 -17.85 8.30
C LYS A 20 -15.90 -17.75 9.74
N PRO A 21 -14.64 -18.11 10.03
CA PRO A 21 -13.99 -17.79 11.31
C PRO A 21 -13.62 -16.29 11.41
N TYR A 22 -14.02 -15.49 10.43
CA TYR A 22 -13.87 -14.05 10.43
C TYR A 22 -14.94 -13.45 11.34
N ARG A 23 -14.49 -12.79 12.42
CA ARG A 23 -15.26 -11.75 13.13
C ARG A 23 -16.19 -11.04 12.13
N SER A 24 -17.50 -11.06 12.37
CA SER A 24 -18.54 -10.61 11.43
C SER A 24 -18.14 -9.32 10.71
N GLN A 25 -18.38 -9.21 9.40
CA GLN A 25 -18.00 -8.04 8.55
C GLN A 25 -18.25 -6.68 9.22
N SER A 26 -19.31 -6.56 10.01
CA SER A 26 -19.64 -5.37 10.82
C SER A 26 -18.52 -4.94 11.78
N GLN A 27 -17.82 -5.86 12.43
CA GLN A 27 -16.72 -5.54 13.36
C GLN A 27 -15.51 -4.97 12.63
N LEU A 28 -15.24 -5.43 11.41
CA LEU A 28 -14.16 -4.90 10.59
C LEU A 28 -14.43 -3.43 10.24
N TYR A 29 -15.65 -3.12 9.79
CA TYR A 29 -16.03 -1.74 9.49
C TYR A 29 -15.98 -0.85 10.73
N VAL A 30 -16.43 -1.33 11.90
CA VAL A 30 -16.32 -0.56 13.16
C VAL A 30 -14.85 -0.23 13.48
N ILE A 31 -13.95 -1.22 13.40
CA ILE A 31 -12.52 -1.00 13.65
C ILE A 31 -11.93 0.00 12.65
N LEU A 32 -12.31 -0.11 11.37
CA LEU A 32 -11.82 0.79 10.32
C LEU A 32 -12.34 2.23 10.50
N ILE A 33 -13.61 2.39 10.85
CA ILE A 33 -14.20 3.71 11.14
C ILE A 33 -13.52 4.34 12.36
N LEU A 34 -13.28 3.57 13.42
CA LEU A 34 -12.54 4.07 14.59
C LEU A 34 -11.12 4.50 14.22
N LEU A 35 -10.43 3.70 13.40
CA LEU A 35 -9.10 4.06 12.90
C LEU A 35 -9.15 5.32 12.03
N LEU A 36 -10.19 5.49 11.20
CA LEU A 36 -10.40 6.70 10.42
C LEU A 36 -10.59 7.92 11.32
N ILE A 37 -11.46 7.83 12.33
CA ILE A 37 -11.69 8.90 13.31
C ILE A 37 -10.37 9.28 14.01
N PHE A 38 -9.60 8.30 14.48
CA PHE A 38 -8.30 8.58 15.12
C PHE A 38 -7.29 9.19 14.15
N SER A 39 -7.27 8.75 12.89
CA SER A 39 -6.33 9.27 11.89
C SER A 39 -6.51 10.75 11.59
N GLN A 40 -7.72 11.31 11.79
CA GLN A 40 -8.01 12.72 11.54
C GLN A 40 -7.33 13.66 12.54
N ASP A 41 -6.93 13.17 13.73
CA ASP A 41 -6.13 13.95 14.67
C ASP A 41 -4.64 13.91 14.27
N PRO A 42 -4.02 15.05 13.91
CA PRO A 42 -2.60 15.09 13.57
C PRO A 42 -1.68 14.61 14.71
N SER A 43 -2.13 14.68 15.96
CA SER A 43 -1.38 14.19 17.13
C SER A 43 -1.27 12.67 17.12
N PHE A 44 -2.36 11.96 16.81
CA PHE A 44 -2.34 10.52 16.59
C PHE A 44 -1.34 10.14 15.48
N GLY A 45 -1.40 10.86 14.36
CA GLY A 45 -0.45 10.68 13.26
C GLY A 45 1.00 10.82 13.73
N ARG A 46 1.37 11.95 14.34
CA ARG A 46 2.75 12.19 14.82
C ARG A 46 3.22 11.15 15.83
N ASP A 47 2.38 10.82 16.81
CA ASP A 47 2.76 9.96 17.93
C ASP A 47 2.81 8.49 17.55
N SER A 48 1.97 8.05 16.60
CA SER A 48 2.00 6.68 16.09
C SER A 48 3.34 6.33 15.43
N PHE A 49 3.98 7.27 14.73
CA PHE A 49 5.29 7.04 14.10
C PHE A 49 6.46 7.22 15.07
N ARG A 50 6.38 8.18 16.02
CA ARG A 50 7.55 8.60 16.84
C ARG A 50 7.58 8.03 18.25
N ARG A 51 6.43 7.87 18.90
CA ARG A 51 6.35 7.57 20.35
C ARG A 51 5.98 6.13 20.66
N VAL A 52 5.08 5.55 19.86
CA VAL A 52 4.55 4.21 20.15
C VAL A 52 5.34 3.17 19.35
N SER A 53 6.15 2.38 20.06
CA SER A 53 6.93 1.28 19.48
C SER A 53 6.42 -0.07 19.99
N ILE A 54 6.33 -1.04 19.08
CA ILE A 54 5.87 -2.40 19.34
C ILE A 54 7.11 -3.31 19.33
N PRO A 55 7.50 -3.89 20.49
CA PRO A 55 8.76 -4.64 20.61
C PRO A 55 8.81 -5.89 19.72
N ALA A 56 7.70 -6.62 19.62
CA ALA A 56 7.57 -7.80 18.78
C ALA A 56 6.13 -8.00 18.34
N VAL A 57 5.92 -8.32 17.06
CA VAL A 57 4.61 -8.60 16.49
C VAL A 57 4.43 -10.10 16.29
N GLN A 58 3.89 -10.79 17.29
CA GLN A 58 3.80 -12.25 17.30
C GLN A 58 2.79 -12.84 16.30
N TRP A 59 1.80 -12.06 15.90
CA TRP A 59 0.75 -12.51 14.97
C TRP A 59 1.13 -12.32 13.49
N TYR A 60 2.19 -11.55 13.19
CA TYR A 60 2.63 -11.31 11.82
C TYR A 60 3.62 -12.38 11.35
N LYS A 61 3.12 -13.38 10.62
CA LYS A 61 3.89 -14.60 10.30
C LYS A 61 4.82 -14.48 9.08
N GLU A 62 4.68 -13.44 8.25
CA GLU A 62 5.51 -13.32 7.04
C GLU A 62 6.98 -12.99 7.34
N ARG A 63 7.24 -12.28 8.44
CA ARG A 63 8.59 -11.95 8.87
C ARG A 63 8.60 -11.60 10.35
N GLN A 64 9.70 -11.92 11.03
CA GLN A 64 9.96 -11.43 12.39
C GLN A 64 10.14 -9.90 12.34
N ILE A 65 9.12 -9.17 12.76
CA ILE A 65 9.15 -7.71 12.89
C ILE A 65 9.41 -7.37 14.36
N LYS A 66 10.55 -6.74 14.62
CA LYS A 66 10.96 -6.28 15.95
C LYS A 66 11.08 -4.76 15.94
N ALA A 67 10.71 -4.13 17.05
CA ALA A 67 10.81 -2.68 17.26
C ALA A 67 10.21 -1.85 16.11
N ILE A 68 8.96 -2.12 15.75
CA ILE A 68 8.21 -1.39 14.72
C ILE A 68 7.35 -0.30 15.36
N SER A 69 7.33 0.91 14.79
CA SER A 69 6.39 1.93 15.24
C SER A 69 4.94 1.55 14.94
N LEU A 70 4.00 2.01 15.76
CA LEU A 70 2.57 1.79 15.53
C LEU A 70 2.15 2.29 14.14
N GLY A 71 2.64 3.46 13.72
CA GLY A 71 2.37 4.04 12.40
C GLY A 71 2.85 3.12 11.27
N SER A 72 4.09 2.61 11.35
CA SER A 72 4.60 1.62 10.40
C SER A 72 3.73 0.35 10.36
N MET A 73 3.23 -0.09 11.52
CA MET A 73 2.35 -1.26 11.61
C MET A 73 0.98 -1.01 10.98
N ILE A 74 0.37 0.15 11.23
CA ILE A 74 -0.89 0.55 10.60
C ILE A 74 -0.73 0.56 9.07
N LEU A 75 0.34 1.18 8.56
CA LEU A 75 0.61 1.22 7.12
C LEU A 75 0.68 -0.17 6.52
N VAL A 76 1.46 -1.10 7.10
CA VAL A 76 1.60 -2.43 6.50
C VAL A 76 0.31 -3.25 6.54
N VAL A 77 -0.52 -3.07 7.58
CA VAL A 77 -1.84 -3.70 7.65
C VAL A 77 -2.76 -3.13 6.57
N LEU A 78 -2.83 -1.81 6.44
CA LEU A 78 -3.68 -1.17 5.43
C LEU A 78 -3.23 -1.50 4.01
N LEU A 79 -1.93 -1.58 3.73
CA LEU A 79 -1.42 -2.05 2.43
C LEU A 79 -1.92 -3.46 2.11
N ARG A 80 -1.95 -4.36 3.11
CA ARG A 80 -2.48 -5.73 2.90
C ARG A 80 -3.99 -5.73 2.71
N VAL A 81 -4.73 -4.94 3.48
CA VAL A 81 -6.19 -4.82 3.35
C VAL A 81 -6.55 -4.27 1.97
N ILE A 82 -5.89 -3.20 1.52
CA ILE A 82 -6.09 -2.63 0.18
C ILE A 82 -5.72 -3.66 -0.90
N THR A 83 -4.55 -4.30 -0.79
CA THR A 83 -4.13 -5.31 -1.79
C THR A 83 -5.13 -6.47 -1.86
N PHE A 84 -5.63 -6.94 -0.71
CA PHE A 84 -6.65 -7.99 -0.69
C PHE A 84 -7.97 -7.51 -1.28
N ASN A 85 -8.38 -6.28 -0.94
CA ASN A 85 -9.61 -5.69 -1.46
C ASN A 85 -9.58 -5.57 -2.98
N LEU A 86 -8.50 -5.03 -3.54
CA LEU A 86 -8.31 -4.84 -4.97
C LEU A 86 -8.31 -6.14 -5.78
N ASN A 87 -7.90 -7.25 -5.17
CA ASN A 87 -7.79 -8.54 -5.87
C ASN A 87 -8.98 -9.47 -5.66
N MET A 88 -9.71 -9.34 -4.55
CA MET A 88 -10.68 -10.36 -4.13
C MET A 88 -12.06 -9.80 -3.76
N LEU A 89 -12.15 -8.66 -3.10
CA LEU A 89 -13.42 -8.19 -2.52
C LEU A 89 -14.10 -7.12 -3.36
N HIS A 90 -13.32 -6.20 -3.94
CA HIS A 90 -13.83 -5.03 -4.65
C HIS A 90 -14.86 -4.23 -3.82
N ASP A 91 -14.58 -4.03 -2.53
CA ASP A 91 -15.42 -3.25 -1.62
C ASP A 91 -15.01 -1.76 -1.64
N GLU A 92 -15.88 -0.92 -2.18
CA GLU A 92 -15.69 0.54 -2.31
C GLU A 92 -15.56 1.22 -0.96
N PHE A 93 -16.42 0.86 0.00
CA PHE A 93 -16.44 1.49 1.32
C PHE A 93 -15.15 1.17 2.08
N LEU A 94 -14.73 -0.10 2.03
CA LEU A 94 -13.47 -0.55 2.64
C LEU A 94 -12.27 0.20 2.05
N LEU A 95 -12.21 0.31 0.72
CA LEU A 95 -11.12 1.00 0.02
C LEU A 95 -11.08 2.48 0.37
N SER A 96 -12.21 3.17 0.25
CA SER A 96 -12.34 4.61 0.52
C SER A 96 -11.86 4.97 1.93
N ASN A 97 -12.30 4.21 2.93
CA ASN A 97 -11.89 4.43 4.32
C ASN A 97 -10.39 4.15 4.53
N CYS A 98 -9.86 3.09 3.93
CA CYS A 98 -8.43 2.78 4.00
C CYS A 98 -7.57 3.88 3.35
N ILE A 99 -7.99 4.40 2.20
CA ILE A 99 -7.34 5.51 1.50
C ILE A 99 -7.37 6.77 2.36
N ALA A 100 -8.52 7.12 2.93
CA ALA A 100 -8.64 8.28 3.82
C ALA A 100 -7.71 8.19 5.03
N VAL A 101 -7.62 7.02 5.68
CA VAL A 101 -6.67 6.79 6.78
C VAL A 101 -5.23 7.00 6.31
N LEU A 102 -4.85 6.41 5.18
CA LEU A 102 -3.49 6.53 4.64
C LEU A 102 -3.14 7.98 4.33
N LEU A 103 -4.05 8.73 3.70
CA LEU A 103 -3.84 10.13 3.37
C LEU A 103 -3.71 11.00 4.63
N ASN A 104 -4.53 10.77 5.65
CA ASN A 104 -4.43 11.47 6.93
C ASN A 104 -3.10 11.21 7.64
N LEU A 105 -2.60 9.97 7.61
CA LEU A 105 -1.32 9.60 8.24
C LEU A 105 -0.09 10.02 7.41
N SER A 106 -0.25 10.16 6.09
CA SER A 106 0.85 10.38 5.16
C SER A 106 1.80 11.55 5.51
N PRO A 107 1.35 12.71 6.03
CA PRO A 107 2.25 13.81 6.35
C PRO A 107 3.12 13.56 7.59
N HIS A 108 2.82 12.53 8.37
CA HIS A 108 3.47 12.24 9.64
C HIS A 108 4.51 11.12 9.56
N ILE A 109 4.64 10.50 8.38
CA ILE A 109 5.52 9.35 8.13
C ILE A 109 6.99 9.75 8.31
N VAL A 110 7.61 9.16 9.33
CA VAL A 110 9.05 9.24 9.60
C VAL A 110 9.51 7.89 10.15
N GLN A 111 10.81 7.60 10.03
CA GLN A 111 11.46 6.42 10.60
C GLN A 111 10.73 5.12 10.23
N LEU A 112 10.34 5.00 8.94
CA LEU A 112 9.69 3.80 8.44
C LEU A 112 10.56 2.58 8.68
N HIS A 113 9.95 1.56 9.30
CA HIS A 113 10.61 0.27 9.45
C HIS A 113 10.98 -0.31 8.07
N LYS A 114 12.20 -0.87 7.94
CA LYS A 114 12.77 -1.37 6.67
C LYS A 114 11.80 -2.22 5.86
N TYR A 115 11.09 -3.12 6.51
CA TYR A 115 10.10 -3.98 5.85
C TYR A 115 8.96 -3.17 5.22
N VAL A 116 8.42 -2.18 5.94
CA VAL A 116 7.29 -1.36 5.49
C VAL A 116 7.71 -0.48 4.31
N ALA A 117 8.89 0.11 4.37
CA ALA A 117 9.49 0.84 3.27
C ALA A 117 9.54 -0.01 1.97
N THR A 118 10.07 -1.23 2.04
CA THR A 118 10.09 -2.15 0.89
C THR A 118 8.68 -2.51 0.42
N ARG A 119 7.75 -2.75 1.36
CA ARG A 119 6.37 -3.11 1.01
C ARG A 119 5.62 -1.98 0.30
N ILE A 120 5.78 -0.73 0.73
CA ILE A 120 5.19 0.44 0.05
C ILE A 120 5.64 0.47 -1.41
N THR A 121 6.95 0.40 -1.65
CA THR A 121 7.52 0.41 -3.02
C THR A 121 6.96 -0.74 -3.86
N PHE A 122 7.02 -1.97 -3.34
CA PHE A 122 6.57 -3.15 -4.08
C PHE A 122 5.08 -3.14 -4.39
N VAL A 123 4.24 -2.77 -3.41
CA VAL A 123 2.78 -2.68 -3.59
C VAL A 123 2.43 -1.59 -4.60
N THR A 124 3.11 -0.44 -4.56
CA THR A 124 2.93 0.65 -5.54
C THR A 124 3.18 0.15 -6.96
N ILE A 125 4.32 -0.52 -7.19
CA ILE A 125 4.70 -1.05 -8.50
C ILE A 125 3.73 -2.15 -8.97
N SER A 126 3.35 -3.06 -8.07
CA SER A 126 2.44 -4.16 -8.40
C SER A 126 1.04 -3.65 -8.75
N CYS A 127 0.54 -2.68 -7.97
CA CYS A 127 -0.75 -2.04 -8.19
C CYS A 127 -0.76 -1.32 -9.55
N PHE A 128 0.31 -0.59 -9.87
CA PHE A 128 0.41 0.11 -11.15
C PHE A 128 0.51 -0.84 -12.35
N LYS A 129 1.25 -1.96 -12.22
CA LYS A 129 1.28 -2.98 -13.28
C LYS A 129 -0.12 -3.55 -13.56
N ARG A 130 -0.90 -3.81 -12.51
CA ARG A 130 -2.30 -4.25 -12.67
C ARG A 130 -3.20 -3.17 -13.25
N TYR A 131 -3.02 -1.92 -12.81
CA TYR A 131 -3.70 -0.75 -13.38
C TYR A 131 -3.52 -0.66 -14.90
N LEU A 132 -2.28 -0.79 -15.40
CA LEU A 132 -2.01 -0.74 -16.85
C LEU A 132 -2.72 -1.85 -17.64
N VAL A 133 -2.82 -3.06 -17.06
CA VAL A 133 -3.56 -4.16 -17.69
C VAL A 133 -5.05 -3.82 -17.77
N LEU A 134 -5.64 -3.32 -16.68
CA LEU A 134 -7.05 -2.92 -16.64
C LEU A 134 -7.33 -1.74 -17.59
N LEU A 135 -6.38 -0.81 -17.71
CA LEU A 135 -6.49 0.33 -18.63
C LEU A 135 -6.53 -0.15 -20.09
N ALA A 136 -5.67 -1.11 -20.45
CA ALA A 136 -5.68 -1.72 -21.77
C ALA A 136 -6.98 -2.50 -22.05
N GLU A 137 -7.49 -3.23 -21.05
CA GLU A 137 -8.78 -3.91 -21.12
C GLU A 137 -9.95 -2.91 -21.29
N ASN A 138 -9.82 -1.70 -20.75
CA ASN A 138 -10.77 -0.59 -20.91
C ASN A 138 -10.54 0.25 -22.18
N GLY A 139 -9.87 -0.30 -23.19
CA GLY A 139 -9.62 0.39 -24.47
C GLY A 139 -8.64 1.56 -24.39
N GLY A 140 -7.84 1.65 -23.33
CA GLY A 140 -6.91 2.76 -23.08
C GLY A 140 -7.57 4.02 -22.54
N ILE A 141 -8.87 3.96 -22.20
CA ILE A 141 -9.61 5.08 -21.63
C ILE A 141 -9.37 5.10 -20.12
N PRO A 142 -8.77 6.16 -19.56
CA PRO A 142 -8.55 6.27 -18.12
C PRO A 142 -9.88 6.40 -17.37
N GLU A 143 -9.87 5.93 -16.12
CA GLU A 143 -10.90 6.19 -15.13
C GLU A 143 -11.02 7.67 -14.79
N GLU A 144 -12.19 8.07 -14.27
CA GLU A 144 -12.34 9.35 -13.58
C GLU A 144 -11.65 9.28 -12.21
N GLU A 145 -10.95 10.35 -11.82
CA GLU A 145 -10.28 10.42 -10.52
C GLU A 145 -11.30 10.36 -9.39
N GLY A 146 -11.04 9.53 -8.38
CA GLY A 146 -11.99 9.24 -7.30
C GLY A 146 -13.07 8.19 -7.62
N ASP A 147 -13.17 7.71 -8.86
CA ASP A 147 -14.06 6.58 -9.18
C ASP A 147 -13.56 5.30 -8.48
N LEU A 148 -14.40 4.72 -7.64
CA LEU A 148 -14.16 3.42 -7.00
C LEU A 148 -15.10 2.33 -7.53
N SER A 149 -16.03 2.66 -8.44
CA SER A 149 -17.07 1.73 -8.91
C SER A 149 -16.55 0.63 -9.82
N SER A 150 -15.36 0.81 -10.38
CA SER A 150 -14.72 -0.12 -11.31
C SER A 150 -13.39 -0.64 -10.78
N PRO A 151 -12.97 -1.86 -11.16
CA PRO A 151 -11.63 -2.36 -10.82
C PRO A 151 -10.51 -1.43 -11.29
N LEU A 152 -10.67 -0.79 -12.46
CA LEU A 152 -9.73 0.21 -12.98
C LEU A 152 -9.68 1.43 -12.05
N GLY A 153 -10.85 1.99 -11.70
CA GLY A 153 -11.02 3.09 -10.76
C GLY A 153 -10.33 2.84 -9.42
N MET A 154 -10.65 1.70 -8.80
CA MET A 154 -10.06 1.27 -7.54
C MET A 154 -8.53 1.20 -7.58
N HIS A 155 -7.95 0.64 -8.65
CA HIS A 155 -6.50 0.55 -8.80
C HIS A 155 -5.87 1.92 -9.08
N GLY A 156 -6.53 2.78 -9.86
CA GLY A 156 -6.09 4.14 -10.12
C GLY A 156 -5.98 4.95 -8.82
N GLU A 157 -7.02 4.90 -8.00
CA GLU A 157 -7.09 5.62 -6.73
C GLU A 157 -6.09 5.08 -5.70
N ALA A 158 -5.91 3.77 -5.64
CA ALA A 158 -4.86 3.15 -4.83
C ALA A 158 -3.45 3.58 -5.28
N CYS A 159 -3.16 3.61 -6.59
CA CYS A 159 -1.87 4.06 -7.12
C CYS A 159 -1.59 5.51 -6.72
N ARG A 160 -2.54 6.42 -6.94
CA ARG A 160 -2.43 7.84 -6.54
C ARG A 160 -2.17 7.96 -5.05
N THR A 161 -2.92 7.23 -4.22
CA THR A 161 -2.74 7.22 -2.76
C THR A 161 -1.34 6.75 -2.34
N PHE A 162 -0.82 5.69 -2.95
CA PHE A 162 0.53 5.19 -2.66
C PHE A 162 1.62 6.17 -3.08
N LEU A 163 1.45 6.84 -4.23
CA LEU A 163 2.35 7.90 -4.66
C LEU A 163 2.32 9.09 -3.70
N GLN A 164 1.16 9.46 -3.15
CA GLN A 164 1.06 10.51 -2.14
C GLN A 164 1.77 10.13 -0.83
N LEU A 165 1.65 8.88 -0.38
CA LEU A 165 2.41 8.36 0.77
C LEU A 165 3.92 8.49 0.53
N ILE A 166 4.39 8.04 -0.63
CA ILE A 166 5.81 8.11 -0.99
C ILE A 166 6.25 9.57 -1.03
N LYS A 167 5.53 10.43 -1.76
CA LYS A 167 5.81 11.87 -1.87
C LYS A 167 5.98 12.50 -0.50
N HIS A 168 5.02 12.30 0.40
CA HIS A 168 5.05 12.91 1.72
C HIS A 168 6.21 12.41 2.58
N SER A 169 6.61 11.15 2.41
CA SER A 169 7.71 10.51 3.13
C SER A 169 9.09 10.94 2.63
N VAL A 170 9.20 11.42 1.38
CA VAL A 170 10.47 11.82 0.75
C VAL A 170 10.62 13.33 0.52
N ARG A 171 9.77 14.14 1.16
CA ARG A 171 9.97 15.59 1.20
C ARG A 171 11.35 15.92 1.76
N PRO A 172 12.00 17.04 1.37
CA PRO A 172 13.37 17.36 1.80
C PRO A 172 13.62 17.24 3.30
N ARG A 173 12.63 17.60 4.13
CA ARG A 173 12.70 17.51 5.60
C ARG A 173 12.57 16.09 6.17
N CYS A 174 12.20 15.10 5.36
CA CYS A 174 11.89 13.73 5.78
C CYS A 174 12.80 12.67 5.13
N VAL A 175 13.65 13.06 4.16
CA VAL A 175 14.56 12.14 3.45
C VAL A 175 15.48 11.41 4.43
N GLU A 176 16.08 12.16 5.36
CA GLU A 176 16.98 11.62 6.39
C GLU A 176 16.26 10.72 7.40
N ASP A 177 14.98 11.00 7.67
CA ASP A 177 14.16 10.18 8.57
C ASP A 177 13.66 8.89 7.90
N ASN A 178 13.64 8.82 6.56
CA ASN A 178 13.05 7.71 5.80
C ASN A 178 14.05 7.02 4.87
N LEU A 179 15.30 6.86 5.32
CA LEU A 179 16.40 6.25 4.55
C LEU A 179 16.06 4.89 3.95
N HIS A 180 15.31 4.05 4.68
CA HIS A 180 14.90 2.74 4.15
C HIS A 180 13.96 2.86 2.94
N LEU A 181 13.07 3.86 2.94
CA LEU A 181 12.18 4.11 1.80
C LEU A 181 12.97 4.71 0.64
N VAL A 182 13.84 5.68 0.91
CA VAL A 182 14.74 6.26 -0.11
C VAL A 182 15.53 5.15 -0.80
N TYR A 183 16.17 4.27 -0.02
CA TYR A 183 16.89 3.11 -0.56
C TYR A 183 15.99 2.21 -1.41
N ALA A 184 14.80 1.85 -0.92
CA ALA A 184 13.89 0.99 -1.67
C ALA A 184 13.44 1.62 -3.01
N LEU A 185 13.21 2.94 -3.03
CA LEU A 185 12.86 3.67 -4.26
C LEU A 185 14.02 3.72 -5.24
N LEU A 186 15.26 3.89 -4.77
CA LEU A 186 16.45 3.91 -5.64
C LEU A 186 16.74 2.54 -6.27
N VAL A 187 16.51 1.46 -5.53
CA VAL A 187 16.60 0.09 -6.08
C VAL A 187 15.62 -0.11 -7.23
N GLU A 188 14.38 0.36 -7.07
CA GLU A 188 13.31 0.21 -8.06
C GLU A 188 13.08 1.46 -8.92
N GLN A 189 14.08 2.33 -9.05
CA GLN A 189 13.91 3.68 -9.59
C GLN A 189 13.34 3.72 -11.00
N ARG A 190 13.66 2.72 -11.84
CA ARG A 190 13.18 2.64 -13.22
C ARG A 190 11.66 2.44 -13.28
N ASP A 191 11.13 1.58 -12.43
CA ASP A 191 9.69 1.33 -12.36
C ASP A 191 8.97 2.53 -11.73
N ILE A 192 9.54 3.12 -10.67
CA ILE A 192 8.99 4.34 -10.03
C ILE A 192 8.94 5.52 -11.00
N GLN A 193 10.00 5.76 -11.78
CA GLN A 193 10.03 6.83 -12.78
C GLN A 193 8.95 6.63 -13.86
N LYS A 194 8.78 5.40 -14.37
CA LYS A 194 7.72 5.08 -15.33
C LYS A 194 6.33 5.40 -14.78
N ILE A 195 6.08 5.05 -13.51
CA ILE A 195 4.81 5.35 -12.82
C ILE A 195 4.58 6.87 -12.80
N CYS A 196 5.58 7.64 -12.36
CA CYS A 196 5.46 9.10 -12.24
C CYS A 196 5.27 9.81 -13.59
N GLN A 197 5.71 9.21 -14.69
CA GLN A 197 5.58 9.76 -16.04
C GLN A 197 4.24 9.45 -16.71
N HIS A 198 3.45 8.53 -16.16
CA HIS A 198 2.18 8.11 -16.75
C HIS A 198 1.12 9.22 -16.65
N ALA A 199 0.33 9.43 -17.72
CA ALA A 199 -0.64 10.51 -17.81
C ALA A 199 -1.65 10.52 -16.64
N SER A 200 -2.20 9.35 -16.30
CA SER A 200 -3.16 9.20 -15.19
C SER A 200 -2.58 9.44 -13.79
N MET A 201 -1.25 9.51 -13.65
CA MET A 201 -0.56 9.71 -12.38
C MET A 201 0.02 11.13 -12.23
N LYS A 202 0.06 11.91 -13.33
CA LYS A 202 0.70 13.24 -13.41
C LYS A 202 -0.07 14.38 -12.72
N GLN A 203 -1.31 14.15 -12.28
CA GLN A 203 -2.15 15.20 -11.68
C GLN A 203 -1.71 15.59 -10.26
N GLY A 204 -0.97 14.73 -9.56
CA GLY A 204 -0.32 15.09 -8.30
C GLY A 204 1.06 15.71 -8.54
N ASP A 205 1.45 16.71 -7.73
CA ASP A 205 2.83 17.18 -7.68
C ASP A 205 3.76 16.04 -7.20
N LEU A 206 4.36 15.29 -8.13
CA LEU A 206 5.30 14.22 -7.86
C LEU A 206 6.76 14.69 -7.89
N ALA A 207 7.00 16.01 -7.95
CA ALA A 207 8.35 16.57 -8.00
C ALA A 207 9.27 16.06 -6.87
N PRO A 208 8.82 15.89 -5.61
CA PRO A 208 9.69 15.37 -4.56
C PRO A 208 10.27 13.99 -4.85
N ILE A 209 9.51 13.11 -5.54
CA ILE A 209 9.96 11.75 -5.88
C ILE A 209 10.98 11.82 -7.03
N ILE A 210 10.65 12.59 -8.07
CA ILE A 210 11.49 12.72 -9.27
C ILE A 210 12.81 13.41 -8.92
N ASP A 211 12.76 14.51 -8.17
CA ASP A 211 13.92 15.25 -7.70
C ASP A 211 14.84 14.38 -6.84
N LEU A 212 14.27 13.55 -5.95
CA LEU A 212 15.05 12.63 -5.12
C LEU A 212 15.87 11.67 -6.01
N ILE A 213 15.21 11.04 -6.98
CA ILE A 213 15.85 10.07 -7.87
C ILE A 213 16.92 10.76 -8.73
N GLN A 214 16.63 11.94 -9.28
CA GLN A 214 17.58 12.68 -10.10
C GLN A 214 18.81 13.11 -9.28
N ARG A 215 18.62 13.63 -8.06
CA ARG A 215 19.73 13.99 -7.16
C ARG A 215 20.60 12.77 -6.84
N ALA A 216 19.99 11.63 -6.54
CA ALA A 216 20.72 10.40 -6.25
C ALA A 216 21.55 9.94 -7.46
N ASN A 217 20.99 9.96 -8.67
CA ASN A 217 21.72 9.58 -9.88
C ASN A 217 22.90 10.52 -10.17
N ASN A 218 22.71 11.84 -10.03
CA ASN A 218 23.80 12.81 -10.19
C ASN A 218 24.95 12.55 -9.20
N ILE A 219 24.63 12.19 -7.94
CA ILE A 219 25.64 11.86 -6.93
C ILE A 219 26.41 10.60 -7.32
N ILE A 220 25.70 9.56 -7.80
CA ILE A 220 26.31 8.30 -8.26
C ILE A 220 27.23 8.55 -9.45
N GLU A 221 26.82 9.35 -10.44
CA GLU A 221 27.64 9.68 -11.61
C GLU A 221 28.88 10.52 -11.27
N GLN A 222 28.83 11.32 -10.19
CA GLN A 222 29.96 12.12 -9.74
C GLN A 222 30.99 11.33 -8.91
N HIS A 223 30.58 10.21 -8.29
CA HIS A 223 31.40 9.48 -7.31
C HIS A 223 31.63 8.00 -7.65
N GLY A 224 31.05 7.49 -8.75
CA GLY A 224 31.20 6.12 -9.25
C GLY A 224 32.11 6.06 -10.47
#